data_AF-A0A7V9BBT7-F1
#
_entry.id   AF-A0A7V9BBT7-F1
#
_cell.length_a   1.000
_cell.length_b   1.000
_cell.length_c   1.000
_cell.angle_alpha   90.00
_cell.angle_beta   90.00
_cell.angle_gamma   90.00
#
_symmetry.space_group_name_H-M   'P 1'
#
loop_
_entity.id
_entity.type
_entity.pdbx_description
1 polymer ?
#
loop_
_entity_poly.entity_id
_entity_poly.type
_entity_poly.pdbx_seq_one_letter_code
_entity_poly.pdbx_strand_id
1 'polypeptide(L)'
;MSGTTSGIELAGVTVGQLHDVLAEPGPGPAGGSAAALATVMAAGLVRLVARVSPDWESAPGIAAQAAALGDRALLLADDDHRAYSRARAQLEEPTHDATLGKALRDAARVPLQIAETAADVAELAALAAREG
;
A
#
# COMPACT_ATOMS: atom_id res chain seq x y z
N MET A 1 -3.47 26.16 -9.00
CA MET A 1 -4.49 25.92 -7.95
C MET A 1 -3.83 25.04 -6.91
N SER A 2 -3.34 25.64 -5.83
CA SER A 2 -2.70 24.91 -4.74
C SER A 2 -3.79 24.27 -3.89
N GLY A 3 -4.17 23.06 -4.26
CA GLY A 3 -5.07 22.21 -3.50
C GLY A 3 -4.31 21.48 -2.42
N THR A 4 -4.76 21.64 -1.19
CA THR A 4 -4.27 21.02 0.02
C THR A 4 -4.22 19.49 -0.10
N THR A 5 -3.08 18.88 -0.43
CA THR A 5 -2.86 17.41 -0.39
C THR A 5 -2.79 16.87 1.05
N SER A 6 -3.19 17.66 2.05
CA SER A 6 -3.27 17.23 3.44
C SER A 6 -4.67 16.66 3.67
N GLY A 7 -4.82 15.34 3.50
CA GLY A 7 -6.04 14.61 3.88
C GLY A 7 -6.65 13.69 2.82
N ILE A 8 -5.98 13.38 1.71
CA ILE A 8 -6.49 12.38 0.77
C ILE A 8 -6.34 10.99 1.39
N GLU A 9 -7.46 10.28 1.54
CA GLU A 9 -7.51 8.87 1.87
C GLU A 9 -7.56 8.08 0.56
N LEU A 10 -6.46 7.41 0.22
CA LEU A 10 -6.27 6.75 -1.08
C LEU A 10 -7.29 5.62 -1.30
N ALA A 11 -7.83 5.04 -0.23
CA ALA A 11 -8.88 4.05 -0.30
C ALA A 11 -10.18 4.55 -0.96
N GLY A 12 -10.43 5.86 -0.94
CA GLY A 12 -11.69 6.45 -1.41
C GLY A 12 -11.62 7.12 -2.79
N VAL A 13 -10.43 7.26 -3.39
CA VAL A 13 -10.29 7.99 -4.66
C VAL A 13 -10.57 7.10 -5.87
N THR A 14 -11.05 7.71 -6.96
CA THR A 14 -11.17 7.00 -8.24
C THR A 14 -9.79 6.77 -8.87
N VAL A 15 -9.68 5.78 -9.75
CA VAL A 15 -8.42 5.48 -10.46
C VAL A 15 -7.92 6.68 -11.28
N GLY A 16 -8.82 7.45 -11.89
CA GLY A 16 -8.46 8.68 -12.61
C GLY A 16 -7.86 9.74 -11.70
N GLN A 17 -8.49 9.97 -10.54
CA GLN A 17 -7.95 10.89 -9.53
C GLN A 17 -6.62 10.42 -8.97
N LEU A 18 -6.44 9.11 -8.74
CA LEU A 18 -5.17 8.55 -8.29
C LEU A 18 -4.05 8.84 -9.30
N HIS A 19 -4.32 8.65 -10.59
CA HIS A 19 -3.36 8.94 -11.65
C HIS A 19 -2.90 10.40 -11.60
N ASP A 20 -3.85 11.32 -11.49
CA ASP A 20 -3.54 12.75 -11.43
C ASP A 20 -2.74 13.10 -10.17
N VAL A 21 -3.14 12.58 -9.01
CA VAL A 21 -2.43 12.79 -7.72
C VAL A 21 -0.99 12.27 -7.78
N LEU A 22 -0.75 11.10 -8.36
CA LEU A 22 0.61 10.54 -8.47
C LEU A 22 1.51 11.32 -9.46
N ALA A 23 0.92 12.09 -10.37
CA ALA A 23 1.65 12.94 -11.30
C ALA A 23 1.94 14.35 -10.72
N GLU A 24 1.34 14.71 -9.58
CA GLU A 24 1.54 16.02 -8.96
C GLU A 24 2.93 16.13 -8.32
N PRO A 25 3.65 17.25 -8.55
CA PRO A 25 4.90 17.52 -7.85
C PRO A 25 4.62 17.93 -6.41
N GLY A 26 5.27 17.30 -5.44
CA GLY A 26 5.19 17.71 -4.04
C GLY A 26 5.20 16.56 -3.05
N PRO A 27 4.85 16.82 -1.78
CA PRO A 27 4.85 15.82 -0.70
C PRO A 27 3.62 14.90 -0.70
N GLY A 28 2.94 14.75 -1.85
CA GLY A 28 1.77 13.87 -1.99
C GLY A 28 2.11 12.38 -1.98
N PRO A 29 1.11 11.50 -2.13
CA PRO A 29 1.31 10.08 -2.43
C PRO A 29 2.30 9.90 -3.56
N ALA A 30 3.18 8.91 -3.44
CA ALA A 30 4.26 8.67 -4.41
C ALA A 30 4.48 7.18 -4.63
N GLY A 31 5.73 6.76 -4.85
CA GLY A 31 6.07 5.38 -5.19
C GLY A 31 5.64 4.34 -4.15
N GLY A 32 5.73 4.64 -2.85
CA GLY A 32 5.35 3.70 -1.79
C GLY A 32 3.84 3.45 -1.77
N SER A 33 3.05 4.52 -1.69
CA SER A 33 1.58 4.46 -1.87
C SER A 33 1.16 3.72 -3.16
N ALA A 34 1.82 3.99 -4.29
CA ALA A 34 1.52 3.32 -5.55
C ALA A 34 1.85 1.81 -5.50
N ALA A 35 2.97 1.42 -4.89
CA ALA A 35 3.34 0.03 -4.70
C ALA A 35 2.34 -0.70 -3.80
N ALA A 36 1.87 -0.06 -2.72
CA ALA A 36 0.82 -0.60 -1.86
C ALA A 36 -0.48 -0.85 -2.64
N LEU A 37 -0.92 0.11 -3.45
CA LEU A 37 -2.13 -0.03 -4.27
C LEU A 37 -1.98 -1.12 -5.34
N ALA A 38 -0.78 -1.28 -5.92
CA ALA A 38 -0.48 -2.41 -6.79
C ALA A 38 -0.66 -3.75 -6.07
N THR A 39 -0.20 -3.85 -4.81
CA THR A 39 -0.41 -5.02 -3.96
C THR A 39 -1.90 -5.27 -3.67
N VAL A 40 -2.69 -4.23 -3.41
CA VAL A 40 -4.15 -4.35 -3.23
C VAL A 40 -4.80 -4.98 -4.47
N MET A 41 -4.44 -4.50 -5.66
CA MET A 41 -4.96 -5.03 -6.92
C MET A 41 -4.56 -6.50 -7.13
N ALA A 42 -3.30 -6.85 -6.86
CA ALA A 42 -2.81 -8.22 -6.95
C ALA A 42 -3.57 -9.16 -5.99
N ALA A 43 -3.75 -8.75 -4.74
CA ALA A 43 -4.50 -9.52 -3.74
C ALA A 43 -5.97 -9.71 -4.15
N GLY A 44 -6.60 -8.68 -4.74
CA GLY A 44 -7.94 -8.76 -5.31
C GLY A 44 -8.06 -9.82 -6.42
N LEU A 45 -7.04 -9.94 -7.28
CA LEU A 45 -6.99 -10.96 -8.32
C LEU A 45 -6.82 -12.38 -7.75
N VAL A 46 -5.96 -12.57 -6.74
CA VAL A 46 -5.83 -13.87 -6.05
C VAL A 46 -7.16 -14.29 -5.43
N ARG A 47 -7.85 -13.36 -4.79
CA ARG A 47 -9.19 -13.60 -4.23
C ARG A 47 -10.21 -13.95 -5.30
N LEU A 48 -10.12 -13.33 -6.49
CA LEU A 48 -10.98 -13.68 -7.63
C LEU A 48 -10.72 -15.12 -8.08
N VAL A 49 -9.46 -15.50 -8.30
CA VAL A 49 -9.07 -16.87 -8.68
C VAL A 49 -9.68 -17.87 -7.71
N ALA A 50 -9.40 -17.73 -6.41
CA ALA A 50 -9.97 -18.62 -5.40
C ALA A 50 -11.51 -18.69 -5.44
N ARG A 51 -12.21 -17.59 -5.73
CA ARG A 51 -13.69 -17.60 -5.82
C ARG A 51 -14.23 -18.33 -7.03
N VAL A 52 -13.47 -18.40 -8.13
CA VAL A 52 -13.89 -19.07 -9.37
C VAL A 52 -13.39 -20.51 -9.46
N SER A 53 -12.73 -21.01 -8.41
CA SER A 53 -12.15 -22.36 -8.31
C SER A 53 -12.92 -23.22 -7.28
N PRO A 54 -14.16 -23.64 -7.57
CA PRO A 54 -15.03 -24.31 -6.60
C PRO A 54 -14.53 -25.69 -6.14
N ASP A 55 -13.74 -26.37 -6.96
CA ASP A 55 -13.20 -27.70 -6.67
C ASP A 55 -11.87 -27.65 -5.89
N TRP A 56 -11.31 -26.45 -5.68
CA TRP A 56 -10.09 -26.28 -4.90
C TRP A 56 -10.43 -26.15 -3.41
N GLU A 57 -10.18 -27.23 -2.66
CA GLU A 57 -10.53 -27.33 -1.23
C GLU A 57 -10.01 -26.14 -0.38
N SER A 58 -8.81 -25.65 -0.69
CA SER A 58 -8.17 -24.54 0.06
C SER A 58 -8.68 -23.15 -0.36
N ALA A 59 -9.49 -23.04 -1.41
CA ALA A 59 -9.88 -21.76 -1.99
C ALA A 59 -10.54 -20.77 -1.01
N PRO A 60 -11.45 -21.18 -0.09
CA PRO A 60 -12.02 -20.26 0.90
C PRO A 60 -10.96 -19.62 1.81
N GLY A 61 -9.95 -20.39 2.21
CA GLY A 61 -8.84 -19.91 3.03
C GLY A 61 -7.96 -18.93 2.28
N ILE A 62 -7.64 -19.22 1.02
CA ILE A 62 -6.85 -18.35 0.15
C ILE A 62 -7.58 -17.03 -0.12
N ALA A 63 -8.88 -17.08 -0.40
CA ALA A 63 -9.69 -15.89 -0.59
C ALA A 63 -9.71 -14.99 0.66
N ALA A 64 -9.75 -15.57 1.86
CA ALA A 64 -9.72 -14.83 3.12
C ALA A 64 -8.34 -14.21 3.39
N GLN A 65 -7.25 -14.96 3.17
CA GLN A 65 -5.89 -14.46 3.33
C GLN A 65 -5.58 -13.33 2.33
N ALA A 66 -5.94 -13.51 1.06
CA ALA A 66 -5.79 -12.48 0.04
C ALA A 66 -6.60 -11.21 0.39
N ALA A 67 -7.83 -11.35 0.92
CA ALA A 67 -8.60 -10.20 1.40
C ALA A 67 -7.87 -9.46 2.52
N ALA A 68 -7.40 -10.17 3.55
CA ALA A 68 -6.70 -9.56 4.68
C ALA A 68 -5.39 -8.86 4.27
N LEU A 69 -4.62 -9.45 3.35
CA LEU A 69 -3.41 -8.82 2.80
C LEU A 69 -3.74 -7.59 1.96
N GLY A 70 -4.82 -7.64 1.17
CA GLY A 70 -5.33 -6.48 0.43
C GLY A 70 -5.73 -5.34 1.37
N ASP A 71 -6.49 -5.62 2.43
CA ASP A 71 -6.89 -4.60 3.41
C ASP A 71 -5.67 -4.00 4.12
N ARG A 72 -4.68 -4.83 4.48
CA ARG A 72 -3.40 -4.37 5.05
C ARG A 72 -2.65 -3.47 4.07
N ALA A 73 -2.52 -3.87 2.81
CA ALA A 73 -1.84 -3.08 1.80
C ALA A 73 -2.54 -1.72 1.59
N LEU A 74 -3.87 -1.69 1.65
CA LEU A 74 -4.63 -0.45 1.50
C LEU A 74 -4.33 0.54 2.63
N LEU A 75 -4.30 0.08 3.89
CA LEU A 75 -3.90 0.91 5.04
C LEU A 75 -2.46 1.43 4.89
N LEU A 76 -1.55 0.57 4.44
CA LEU A 76 -0.15 0.94 4.23
C LEU A 76 0.02 2.02 3.15
N ALA A 77 -0.88 2.12 2.17
CA ALA A 77 -0.81 3.15 1.14
C ALA A 77 -0.96 4.56 1.74
N ASP A 78 -1.89 4.73 2.68
CA ASP A 78 -2.10 5.99 3.40
C ASP A 78 -1.01 6.25 4.44
N ASP A 79 -0.56 5.20 5.14
CA ASP A 79 0.49 5.31 6.13
C ASP A 79 1.84 5.73 5.53
N ASP A 80 2.15 5.29 4.30
CA ASP A 80 3.38 5.66 3.59
C ASP A 80 3.43 7.17 3.36
N HIS A 81 2.37 7.71 2.76
CA HIS A 81 2.22 9.15 2.52
C HIS A 81 2.33 9.95 3.83
N ARG A 82 1.65 9.51 4.90
CA ARG A 82 1.67 10.19 6.20
C ARG A 82 3.05 10.14 6.86
N ALA A 83 3.73 9.00 6.82
CA ALA A 83 5.04 8.83 7.44
C ALA A 83 6.12 9.63 6.69
N TYR A 84 6.10 9.59 5.36
CA TYR A 84 7.00 10.38 4.52
C TYR A 84 6.78 11.89 4.70
N SER A 85 5.54 12.35 4.73
CA SER A 85 5.21 13.76 4.95
C SER A 85 5.77 14.29 6.27
N ARG A 86 5.67 13.51 7.36
CA ARG A 86 6.27 13.87 8.66
C ARG A 86 7.80 13.94 8.58
N ALA A 87 8.43 12.99 7.91
CA ALA A 87 9.90 12.98 7.75
C ALA A 87 10.38 14.17 6.93
N ARG A 88 9.67 14.52 5.84
CA ARG A 88 9.95 15.70 5.04
C ARG A 88 9.84 17.01 5.84
N ALA A 89 8.77 17.18 6.62
CA ALA A 89 8.62 18.36 7.46
C ALA A 89 9.78 18.52 8.45
N GLN A 90 10.28 17.43 9.04
CA GLN A 90 11.45 17.45 9.92
C GLN A 90 12.77 17.72 9.18
N LEU A 91 12.88 17.39 7.89
CA LEU A 91 14.06 17.73 7.08
C LEU A 91 14.07 19.21 6.70
N GLU A 92 12.89 19.80 6.43
CA GLU A 92 12.74 21.19 6.05
C GLU A 92 12.94 22.12 7.25
N GLU A 93 12.41 21.75 8.42
CA GLU A 93 12.60 22.48 9.68
C GLU A 93 13.07 21.53 10.80
N PRO A 94 14.38 21.23 10.88
CA PRO A 94 14.91 20.33 11.90
C PRO A 94 14.72 20.90 13.30
N THR A 95 13.96 20.20 14.12
CA THR A 95 13.77 20.57 15.54
C THR A 95 14.85 19.95 16.44
N HIS A 96 15.14 18.66 16.25
CA HIS A 96 16.15 17.92 17.01
C HIS A 96 16.57 16.65 16.26
N ASP A 97 17.86 16.30 16.27
CA ASP A 97 18.43 15.16 15.53
C ASP A 97 17.74 13.83 15.88
N ALA A 98 17.41 13.60 17.15
CA ALA A 98 16.73 12.38 17.56
C ALA A 98 15.30 12.28 16.99
N THR A 99 14.59 13.41 16.89
CA THR A 99 13.24 13.50 16.31
C THR A 99 13.28 13.23 14.81
N LEU A 100 14.21 13.86 14.10
CA LEU A 100 14.43 13.61 12.67
C LEU A 100 14.79 12.14 12.42
N GLY A 101 15.73 11.59 13.19
CA GLY A 101 16.13 10.19 13.08
C GLY A 101 14.98 9.22 13.32
N LYS A 102 14.08 9.51 14.27
CA LYS A 102 12.86 8.72 14.47
C LYS A 102 11.92 8.83 13.27
N ALA A 103 11.68 10.03 12.77
CA ALA A 103 10.78 10.26 11.63
C ALA A 103 11.27 9.53 10.37
N LEU A 104 12.57 9.56 10.08
CA LEU A 104 13.16 8.83 8.96
C LEU A 104 13.04 7.32 9.11
N ARG A 105 13.28 6.77 10.30
CA ARG A 105 13.09 5.33 10.57
C ARG A 105 11.63 4.91 10.41
N ASP A 106 10.71 5.73 10.88
CA ASP A 106 9.28 5.46 10.74
C ASP A 106 8.84 5.53 9.28
N ALA A 107 9.33 6.50 8.50
CA ALA A 107 9.10 6.59 7.06
C ALA A 107 9.68 5.41 6.28
N ALA A 108 10.85 4.88 6.67
CA ALA A 108 11.45 3.72 6.02
C ALA A 108 10.74 2.39 6.37
N ARG A 109 10.03 2.34 7.50
CA ARG A 109 9.34 1.11 7.95
C ARG A 109 8.14 0.77 7.07
N VAL A 110 7.39 1.77 6.61
CA VAL A 110 6.17 1.53 5.83
C VAL A 110 6.47 0.86 4.48
N PRO A 111 7.45 1.33 3.67
CA PRO A 111 7.86 0.63 2.46
C PRO A 111 8.31 -0.82 2.69
N LEU A 112 8.99 -1.10 3.81
CA LEU A 112 9.36 -2.48 4.16
C LEU A 112 8.12 -3.34 4.40
N GLN A 113 7.14 -2.84 5.16
CA GLN A 113 5.89 -3.56 5.40
C GLN A 113 5.07 -3.75 4.13
N ILE A 114 5.12 -2.79 3.19
CA ILE A 114 4.51 -2.93 1.86
C ILE A 114 5.19 -4.06 1.09
N ALA A 115 6.52 -4.10 1.07
CA ALA A 115 7.28 -5.14 0.38
C ALA A 115 7.01 -6.54 0.96
N GLU A 116 6.96 -6.67 2.29
CA GLU A 116 6.58 -7.91 2.98
C GLU A 116 5.16 -8.36 2.59
N THR A 117 4.20 -7.43 2.65
CA THR A 117 2.80 -7.72 2.27
C THR A 117 2.70 -8.12 0.79
N ALA A 118 3.48 -7.49 -0.09
CA ALA A 118 3.53 -7.84 -1.50
C ALA A 118 4.14 -9.22 -1.73
N ALA A 119 5.17 -9.59 -0.97
CA ALA A 119 5.77 -10.92 -1.02
C ALA A 119 4.75 -11.99 -0.59
N ASP A 120 4.03 -11.78 0.51
CA ASP A 120 2.96 -12.69 0.97
C ASP A 120 1.87 -12.88 -0.12
N VAL A 121 1.46 -11.78 -0.78
CA VAL A 121 0.50 -11.85 -1.90
C VAL A 121 1.08 -12.60 -3.09
N ALA A 122 2.36 -12.42 -3.42
CA ALA A 122 3.02 -13.15 -4.50
C ALA A 122 3.11 -14.65 -4.21
N GLU A 123 3.37 -15.06 -2.96
CA GLU A 123 3.34 -16.47 -2.55
C GLU A 123 1.94 -17.07 -2.72
N LEU A 124 0.89 -16.37 -2.30
CA LEU A 124 -0.48 -16.80 -2.52
C LEU A 124 -0.85 -16.87 -4.00
N ALA A 125 -0.41 -15.91 -4.80
CA ALA A 125 -0.62 -15.92 -6.24
C ALA A 125 0.06 -17.13 -6.90
N ALA A 126 1.28 -17.46 -6.47
CA ALA A 126 2.00 -18.63 -6.95
C ALA A 126 1.31 -19.95 -6.55
N LEU A 127 0.73 -20.01 -5.35
CA LEU A 127 -0.06 -21.15 -4.90
C LEU A 127 -1.35 -21.30 -5.73
N ALA A 128 -2.11 -20.21 -5.87
CA ALA A 128 -3.33 -20.18 -6.68
C ALA A 128 -3.07 -20.55 -8.15
N ALA A 129 -1.93 -20.15 -8.73
CA ALA A 129 -1.57 -20.52 -10.09
C ALA A 129 -1.26 -22.02 -10.28
N ARG A 130 -0.87 -22.73 -9.21
CA ARG A 130 -0.56 -24.17 -9.26
C ARG A 130 -1.75 -25.06 -8.93
N GLU A 131 -2.61 -24.60 -8.02
CA GLU A 131 -3.62 -25.46 -7.39
C GLU A 131 -5.06 -24.96 -7.56
N GLY A 132 -5.24 -23.70 -7.98
CA GLY A 132 -6.56 -23.09 -8.22
C GLY A 132 -7.07 -23.27 -9.64
#